data_AF-A0A5C7E1Q4-F1
#
_entry.id   AF-A0A5C7E1Q4-F1
#
_cell.length_a   1.000
_cell.length_b   1.000
_cell.length_c   1.000
_cell.angle_alpha   90.00
_cell.angle_beta   90.00
_cell.angle_gamma   90.00
#
_symmetry.space_group_name_H-M   'P 1'
#
loop_
_entity.id
_entity.type
_entity.pdbx_description
1 polymer ?
#
loop_
_entity_poly.entity_id
_entity_poly.type
_entity_poly.pdbx_seq_one_letter_code
_entity_poly.pdbx_strand_id
1 'polypeptide(L)'
;MKVFYSFSKKLEEFYFSKYGKAIKKEQEEIDDFFMIITFSELMGIENPFMLQTLELMPTLAPKFHKWHTKMGLKHSIFDNFPCSCC
;
A
#
# COMPACT_ATOMS: atom_id res chain seq x y z
N MET A 1 13.68 25.31 29.61
CA MET A 1 12.90 24.94 28.41
C MET A 1 13.55 23.86 27.53
N LYS A 2 14.86 23.92 27.19
CA LYS A 2 15.51 22.92 26.30
C LYS A 2 15.53 21.47 26.82
N VAL A 3 15.63 21.26 28.13
CA VAL A 3 15.68 19.91 28.73
C VAL A 3 14.36 19.15 28.58
N PHE A 4 13.22 19.83 28.76
CA PHE A 4 11.90 19.24 28.55
C PHE A 4 11.69 18.81 27.09
N TYR A 5 12.10 19.64 26.13
CA TYR A 5 12.02 19.31 24.70
C TYR A 5 12.94 18.14 24.32
N SER A 6 14.15 18.07 24.89
CA SER A 6 15.04 16.92 24.69
C SER A 6 14.48 15.63 25.28
N PHE A 7 13.77 15.70 26.40
CA PHE A 7 13.19 14.53 27.06
C PHE A 7 11.96 14.02 26.31
N SER A 8 11.07 14.92 25.87
CA SER A 8 9.91 14.55 25.05
C SER A 8 10.33 13.88 23.74
N LYS A 9 11.36 14.41 23.05
CA LYS A 9 11.87 13.82 21.81
C LYS A 9 12.41 12.41 22.01
N LYS A 10 13.13 12.15 23.11
CA LYS A 10 13.63 10.80 23.43
C LYS A 10 12.51 9.80 23.74
N LEU A 11 11.45 10.25 24.41
CA LEU A 11 10.27 9.42 24.65
C LEU A 11 9.56 9.09 23.34
N GLU A 12 9.39 10.09 22.47
CA GLU A 12 8.83 9.91 21.13
C GLU A 12 9.63 8.91 20.30
N GLU A 13 10.96 9.05 20.25
CA GLU A 13 11.87 8.08 19.62
C GLU A 13 11.74 6.66 20.20
N PHE A 14 11.58 6.54 21.52
CA PHE A 14 11.37 5.24 22.18
C PHE A 14 10.05 4.59 21.76
N TYR A 15 8.95 5.35 21.74
CA TYR A 15 7.64 4.88 21.28
C TYR A 15 7.67 4.47 19.81
N PHE A 16 8.23 5.30 18.93
CA PHE A 16 8.34 4.98 17.50
C PHE A 16 9.23 3.76 17.24
N SER A 17 10.31 3.56 17.99
CA SER A 17 11.19 2.41 17.77
C SER A 17 10.48 1.07 18.03
N LYS A 18 9.55 1.04 19.01
CA LYS A 18 8.85 -0.19 19.40
C LYS A 18 7.68 -0.51 18.48
N TYR A 19 6.89 0.49 18.09
CA TYR A 19 5.65 0.29 17.32
C TYR A 19 5.79 0.58 15.83
N GLY A 20 6.83 1.28 15.39
CA GLY A 20 6.98 1.70 13.99
C GLY A 20 7.00 0.54 13.00
N LYS A 21 7.55 -0.62 13.37
CA LYS A 21 7.51 -1.82 12.52
C LYS A 21 6.09 -2.36 12.34
N ALA A 22 5.29 -2.38 13.41
CA ALA A 22 3.91 -2.85 13.36
C ALA A 22 3.05 -1.88 12.53
N ILE A 23 3.19 -0.57 12.75
CA ILE A 23 2.50 0.47 11.97
C ILE A 23 2.87 0.36 10.49
N LYS A 24 4.16 0.20 10.17
CA LYS A 24 4.60 0.05 8.78
C LYS A 24 3.99 -1.20 8.13
N LYS A 25 3.96 -2.32 8.84
CA LYS A 25 3.36 -3.56 8.35
C LYS A 25 1.87 -3.37 8.06
N GLU A 26 1.13 -2.75 8.98
CA GLU A 26 -0.30 -2.48 8.82
C GLU A 26 -0.56 -1.54 7.63
N GLN A 27 0.27 -0.50 7.45
CA GLN A 27 0.20 0.36 6.28
C GLN A 27 0.44 -0.42 4.97
N GLU A 28 1.42 -1.32 4.95
CA GLU A 28 1.70 -2.16 3.79
C GLU A 28 0.53 -3.11 3.47
N GLU A 29 -0.11 -3.70 4.49
CA GLU A 29 -1.30 -4.54 4.35
C GLU A 29 -2.49 -3.74 3.79
N ILE A 30 -2.69 -2.49 4.26
CA ILE A 30 -3.72 -1.58 3.74
C ILE A 30 -3.44 -1.20 2.28
N ASP A 31 -2.20 -0.85 1.95
CA ASP A 31 -1.79 -0.51 0.58
C ASP A 31 -2.05 -1.69 -0.37
N ASP A 32 -1.78 -2.92 0.08
CA ASP A 32 -2.03 -4.14 -0.69
C ASP A 32 -3.53 -4.42 -0.86
N PHE A 33 -4.31 -4.20 0.20
CA PHE A 33 -5.76 -4.31 0.14
C PHE A 33 -6.35 -3.36 -0.90
N PHE A 34 -5.91 -2.10 -0.91
CA PHE A 34 -6.38 -1.12 -1.89
C PHE A 34 -5.98 -1.48 -3.31
N MET A 35 -4.78 -2.05 -3.51
CA MET A 35 -4.37 -2.55 -4.82
C MET A 35 -5.29 -3.67 -5.32
N ILE A 36 -5.58 -4.65 -4.46
CA ILE A 36 -6.43 -5.79 -4.82
C ILE A 36 -7.86 -5.33 -5.09
N ILE A 37 -8.47 -4.59 -4.18
CA ILE A 37 -9.89 -4.22 -4.31
C ILE A 37 -10.12 -3.32 -5.53
N THR A 38 -9.22 -2.37 -5.80
CA THR A 38 -9.33 -1.45 -6.95
C THR A 38 -9.22 -2.17 -8.29
N PHE A 39 -8.39 -3.23 -8.39
CA PHE A 39 -8.19 -3.98 -9.64
C PHE A 39 -8.93 -5.32 -9.70
N SER A 40 -9.69 -5.68 -8.66
CA SER A 40 -10.42 -6.95 -8.55
C SER A 40 -11.41 -7.18 -9.69
N GLU A 41 -12.08 -6.13 -10.15
CA GLU A 41 -13.02 -6.21 -11.27
C GLU A 41 -12.37 -6.54 -12.60
N LEU A 42 -11.15 -6.06 -12.82
CA LEU A 42 -10.39 -6.43 -14.01
C LEU A 42 -10.07 -7.93 -14.02
N MET A 43 -10.08 -8.58 -12.84
CA MET A 43 -9.92 -10.03 -12.70
C MET A 43 -11.27 -10.79 -12.75
N GLY A 44 -12.39 -10.08 -12.95
CA GLY A 44 -13.74 -10.66 -12.90
C GLY A 44 -14.24 -10.96 -11.48
N ILE A 45 -13.57 -10.43 -10.45
CA ILE A 45 -14.02 -10.54 -9.06
C ILE A 45 -14.90 -9.32 -8.76
N GLU A 46 -16.16 -9.56 -8.39
CA GLU A 46 -17.09 -8.47 -8.05
C GLU A 46 -16.64 -7.74 -6.78
N ASN A 47 -16.70 -6.41 -6.82
CA ASN A 47 -16.30 -5.53 -5.72
C ASN A 47 -17.47 -4.65 -5.27
N PRO A 48 -17.90 -4.72 -3.99
CA PRO A 48 -18.97 -3.87 -3.48
C PRO A 48 -18.59 -2.37 -3.39
N PHE A 49 -17.31 -2.04 -3.54
CA PHE A 49 -16.76 -0.69 -3.48
C PHE A 49 -16.20 -0.20 -4.82
N MET A 50 -16.67 -0.78 -5.94
CA MET A 50 -16.27 -0.43 -7.32
C MET A 50 -16.13 1.08 -7.53
N LEU A 51 -17.24 1.80 -7.37
CA LEU A 51 -17.35 3.20 -7.73
C LEU A 51 -16.46 4.08 -6.84
N GLN A 52 -16.33 3.71 -5.58
CA GLN A 52 -15.55 4.42 -4.58
C GLN A 52 -14.05 4.22 -4.79
N THR A 53 -13.65 3.03 -5.23
CA THR A 53 -12.24 2.67 -5.42
C THR A 53 -11.71 3.05 -6.80
N LEU A 54 -12.60 3.33 -7.76
CA LEU A 54 -12.23 3.78 -9.10
C LEU A 54 -11.34 5.03 -9.10
N GLU A 55 -11.59 5.97 -8.17
CA GLU A 55 -10.79 7.19 -8.02
C GLU A 55 -9.34 6.92 -7.63
N LEU A 56 -9.05 5.75 -7.04
CA LEU A 56 -7.70 5.35 -6.65
C LEU A 56 -6.89 4.81 -7.82
N MET A 57 -7.53 4.38 -8.92
CA MET A 57 -6.85 3.78 -10.07
C MET A 57 -5.69 4.64 -10.62
N PRO A 58 -5.82 5.96 -10.83
CA PRO A 58 -4.71 6.77 -11.34
C PRO A 58 -3.50 6.82 -10.39
N THR A 59 -3.75 6.70 -9.08
CA THR A 59 -2.71 6.72 -8.05
C THR A 59 -2.05 5.35 -7.88
N LEU A 60 -2.82 4.27 -8.07
CA LEU A 60 -2.37 2.89 -7.86
C LEU A 60 -1.76 2.26 -9.11
N ALA A 61 -2.26 2.58 -10.30
CA ALA A 61 -1.77 2.00 -11.56
C ALA A 61 -0.25 2.16 -11.75
N PRO A 62 0.37 3.34 -11.51
CA PRO A 62 1.83 3.49 -11.62
C PRO A 62 2.62 2.66 -10.60
N LYS A 63 1.99 2.25 -9.49
CA LYS A 63 2.61 1.47 -8.42
C LYS A 63 2.44 -0.04 -8.63
N PHE A 64 1.60 -0.44 -9.57
CA PHE A 64 1.22 -1.84 -9.76
C PHE A 64 2.41 -2.75 -10.09
N HIS A 65 3.34 -2.29 -10.96
CA HIS A 65 4.52 -3.08 -11.31
C HIS A 65 5.33 -3.51 -10.06
N LYS A 66 5.61 -2.53 -9.20
CA LYS A 66 6.34 -2.77 -7.96
C LYS A 66 5.55 -3.68 -7.01
N TRP A 67 4.24 -3.52 -6.95
CA TRP A 67 3.37 -4.32 -6.10
C TRP A 67 3.30 -5.78 -6.54
N HIS A 68 3.04 -6.07 -7.82
CA HIS A 68 2.92 -7.46 -8.27
C HIS A 68 4.25 -8.22 -8.12
N THR A 69 5.36 -7.51 -8.35
CA THR A 69 6.72 -8.03 -8.09
C THR A 69 6.94 -8.30 -6.59
N LYS A 70 6.48 -7.41 -5.71
CA LYS A 70 6.51 -7.62 -4.23
C LYS A 70 5.71 -8.86 -3.82
N MET A 71 4.60 -9.12 -4.50
CA MET A 71 3.74 -10.30 -4.28
C MET A 71 4.34 -11.60 -4.83
N GLY A 72 5.50 -11.55 -5.48
CA GLY A 72 6.16 -12.73 -6.04
C GLY A 72 5.59 -13.20 -7.37
N LEU A 73 4.80 -12.36 -8.05
CA LEU A 73 4.28 -12.65 -9.37
C LEU A 73 5.38 -12.42 -10.41
N LYS A 74 5.66 -13.46 -11.22
CA LYS A 74 6.71 -13.38 -12.26
C LYS A 74 6.32 -12.46 -13.41
N HIS A 75 5.03 -12.41 -13.74
CA HIS A 75 4.45 -11.57 -14.77
C HIS A 75 3.22 -10.87 -14.22
N SER A 76 2.84 -9.75 -14.85
CA SER A 76 1.57 -9.09 -14.59
C SER A 76 0.42 -10.07 -14.81
N ILE A 77 -0.60 -10.01 -13.96
CA ILE A 77 -1.85 -10.77 -14.14
C ILE A 77 -2.63 -10.22 -15.35
N PHE A 78 -2.34 -8.99 -15.74
CA PHE A 78 -3.03 -8.28 -16.80
C PHE A 78 -2.15 -8.13 -18.04
N ASP A 79 -2.76 -8.25 -19.22
CA ASP A 79 -2.05 -8.18 -20.50
C ASP A 79 -1.62 -6.75 -20.86
N ASN A 80 -2.49 -5.76 -20.62
CA ASN A 80 -2.27 -4.38 -21.11
C ASN A 80 -2.22 -3.33 -19.99
N PHE A 81 -3.14 -3.41 -19.04
CA PHE A 81 -3.32 -2.40 -18.00
C PHE A 81 -3.58 -3.08 -16.65
N PRO A 82 -3.00 -2.61 -15.53
CA PRO A 82 -2.16 -1.41 -15.36
C PRO A 82 -0.65 -1.62 -15.62
N CYS A 83 -0.23 -2.82 -16.02
CA CYS A 83 1.17 -3.12 -16.29
C CYS A 83 1.30 -4.11 -17.45
N SER A 84 2.10 -3.76 -18.46
CA SER A 84 2.38 -4.56 -19.65
C SER A 84 3.85 -4.99 -19.80
N CYS A 85 4.69 -4.70 -18.80
CA CYS A 85 6.15 -4.82 -18.92
C CYS A 85 6.71 -6.25 -18.79
N CYS A 86 5.87 -7.27 -18.74
CA CYS A 86 6.24 -8.65 -18.42
C CYS A 86 5.90 -9.60 -19.57
#